data_AF-A0A7V9D917-F1
#
_entry.id   AF-A0A7V9D917-F1
#
_cell.length_a   1.000
_cell.length_b   1.000
_cell.length_c   1.000
_cell.angle_alpha   90.00
_cell.angle_beta   90.00
_cell.angle_gamma   90.00
#
_symmetry.space_group_name_H-M   'P 1'
#
loop_
_entity.id
_entity.type
_entity.pdbx_description
1 polymer ?
#
loop_
_entity_poly.entity_id
_entity_poly.type
_entity_poly.pdbx_seq_one_letter_code
_entity_poly.pdbx_strand_id
1 'polypeptide(L)' 'MTHRVEGANASTGKDWWPSPFGEEDQLGMLNHITEERRRAALATVREGRLYDLGRVLDEQVPIFPGRHFRQRL' A
#
# COMPACT_ATOMS: atom_id res chain seq x y z
N MET A 1 23.66 27.81 8.98
CA MET A 1 24.05 26.40 9.25
C MET A 1 22.78 25.57 9.16
N THR A 2 22.46 25.07 7.98
CA THR A 2 21.37 24.11 7.76
C THR A 2 21.95 23.02 6.87
N HIS A 3 22.02 21.81 7.41
CA HIS A 3 22.73 20.68 6.82
C HIS A 3 22.02 20.20 5.55
N ARG A 4 22.71 20.32 4.41
CA ARG A 4 22.43 19.61 3.17
C ARG A 4 22.78 18.14 3.39
N VAL A 5 21.80 17.25 3.35
CA VAL A 5 22.04 15.80 3.31
C VAL A 5 22.24 15.42 1.86
N GLU A 6 23.50 15.35 1.41
CA GLU A 6 23.87 14.70 0.15
C GLU A 6 24.01 13.20 0.39
N GLY A 7 22.97 12.44 0.05
CA GLY A 7 23.02 10.99 -0.05
C GLY A 7 23.22 10.57 -1.50
N ALA A 8 24.42 10.08 -1.83
CA ALA A 8 24.70 9.45 -3.11
C ALA A 8 24.08 8.04 -3.17
N ASN A 9 23.26 7.74 -4.19
CA ASN A 9 23.10 6.38 -4.70
C ASN A 9 22.58 6.37 -6.16
N ALA A 10 23.08 5.44 -6.96
CA ALA A 10 23.01 5.42 -8.43
C ALA A 10 21.59 5.36 -9.02
N SER A 11 21.26 6.30 -9.93
CA SER A 11 19.95 6.36 -10.61
C SER A 11 19.91 5.45 -11.83
N THR A 12 19.41 4.23 -11.68
CA THR A 12 18.93 3.38 -12.79
C THR A 12 17.41 3.41 -12.95
N GLY A 13 16.74 4.47 -12.46
CA GLY A 13 15.30 4.67 -12.55
C GLY A 13 14.93 6.07 -12.09
N LYS A 14 13.79 6.59 -12.58
CA LYS A 14 13.24 7.90 -12.21
C LYS A 14 13.16 8.05 -10.68
N ASP A 15 13.50 9.23 -10.16
CA ASP A 15 13.40 9.52 -8.74
C ASP A 15 12.00 9.19 -8.22
N TRP A 16 11.94 8.44 -7.12
CA TRP A 16 10.69 8.01 -6.48
C TRP A 16 10.10 9.11 -5.57
N TRP A 17 10.84 10.20 -5.33
CA TRP A 17 10.45 11.39 -4.60
C TRP A 17 10.81 12.66 -5.41
N PRO A 18 10.13 13.81 -5.21
CA PRO A 18 8.88 13.97 -4.45
C PRO A 18 7.72 13.21 -5.10
N SER A 19 6.62 13.00 -4.36
CA SER A 19 5.45 12.29 -4.89
C SER A 19 4.96 12.99 -6.17
N PRO A 20 4.55 12.24 -7.21
CA PRO A 20 3.96 12.82 -8.41
C PRO A 20 2.63 13.54 -8.15
N PHE A 21 2.06 13.42 -6.95
CA PHE A 21 0.80 14.06 -6.55
C PHE A 21 0.99 15.32 -5.69
N GLY A 22 2.22 15.74 -5.44
CA GLY A 22 2.55 16.92 -4.64
C GLY A 22 3.51 16.62 -3.51
N GLU A 23 4.23 17.63 -3.04
CA GLU A 23 5.28 17.49 -2.02
C GLU A 23 4.74 17.00 -0.66
N GLU A 24 3.52 17.41 -0.31
CA GLU A 24 2.86 17.05 0.95
C GLU A 24 1.97 15.79 0.84
N ASP A 25 1.97 15.12 -0.31
CA ASP A 25 1.13 13.94 -0.53
C ASP A 25 1.52 12.78 0.40
N GLN A 26 0.54 12.27 1.14
CA GLN A 26 0.66 11.10 2.02
C GLN A 26 -0.12 9.89 1.50
N LEU A 27 -0.90 10.05 0.41
CA LEU A 27 -1.73 8.98 -0.15
C LEU A 27 -0.97 8.16 -1.19
N GLY A 28 -0.01 8.75 -1.90
CA GLY A 28 0.77 8.08 -2.93
C GLY A 28 -0.12 7.54 -4.04
N MET A 29 0.12 6.29 -4.46
CA MET A 29 -0.62 5.68 -5.57
C MET A 29 -2.12 5.45 -5.28
N LEU A 30 -2.57 5.58 -4.02
CA LEU A 30 -4.00 5.56 -3.71
C LEU A 30 -4.75 6.72 -4.39
N ASN A 31 -4.07 7.80 -4.77
CA ASN A 31 -4.63 8.90 -5.57
C ASN A 31 -5.18 8.41 -6.94
N HIS A 32 -4.75 7.25 -7.43
CA HIS A 32 -5.35 6.65 -8.63
C HIS A 32 -6.73 6.02 -8.39
N ILE A 33 -7.15 5.79 -7.14
CA ILE A 33 -8.47 5.22 -6.82
C ILE A 33 -9.51 6.36 -6.80
N THR A 34 -9.99 6.73 -7.99
CA THR A 34 -11.01 7.78 -8.16
C THR A 34 -12.44 7.24 -8.06
N GLU A 35 -13.43 8.14 -7.94
CA GLU A 35 -14.85 7.77 -7.92
C GLU A 35 -15.29 7.07 -9.22
N GLU A 36 -14.80 7.53 -10.37
CA GLU A 36 -15.11 6.95 -11.67
C GLU A 36 -14.59 5.51 -11.77
N ARG A 37 -13.36 5.27 -11.30
CA ARG A 37 -12.77 3.92 -11.27
C ARG A 37 -13.49 3.02 -10.27
N ARG A 38 -13.93 3.54 -9.14
CA ARG A 38 -14.75 2.81 -8.17
C ARG A 38 -16.06 2.36 -8.80
N ARG A 39 -16.78 3.25 -9.48
CA ARG A 39 -18.01 2.92 -10.22
C ARG A 39 -17.75 1.88 -11.33
N ALA A 40 -16.67 2.04 -12.10
CA ALA A 40 -16.29 1.09 -13.13
C ALA A 40 -16.00 -0.30 -12.56
N ALA A 41 -15.30 -0.41 -11.43
CA ALA A 41 -15.05 -1.66 -10.76
C ALA A 41 -16.35 -2.32 -10.26
N LEU A 42 -17.25 -1.54 -9.64
CA LEU A 42 -18.55 -2.05 -9.19
C LEU A 42 -19.40 -2.61 -10.33
N ALA A 43 -19.35 -1.97 -11.51
CA ALA A 43 -20.06 -2.46 -12.70
C ALA A 43 -19.57 -3.83 -13.22
N THR A 44 -18.42 -4.32 -12.75
CA THR A 44 -17.92 -5.66 -13.12
C THR A 44 -18.58 -6.81 -12.34
N VAL A 45 -19.26 -6.52 -11.22
CA VAL A 45 -19.94 -7.53 -10.42
C VAL A 45 -21.19 -8.03 -11.17
N ARG A 46 -21.25 -9.34 -11.42
CA ARG A 46 -22.37 -9.98 -12.16
C ARG A 46 -23.24 -10.88 -11.28
N GLU A 47 -22.61 -11.82 -10.60
CA GLU A 47 -23.30 -12.91 -9.89
C GLU A 47 -23.41 -12.68 -8.38
N GLY A 48 -22.85 -11.59 -7.86
CA GLY A 48 -22.86 -11.30 -6.42
C GLY A 48 -22.07 -12.30 -5.57
N ARG A 49 -21.20 -13.12 -6.17
CA ARG A 49 -20.34 -14.06 -5.42
C ARG A 49 -19.31 -13.28 -4.60
N LEU A 50 -19.13 -13.72 -3.36
CA LEU A 50 -18.13 -13.19 -2.44
C LEU A 50 -17.11 -14.28 -2.12
N TYR A 51 -15.83 -13.93 -2.21
CA TYR A 51 -14.72 -14.80 -1.85
C TYR A 51 -13.87 -14.09 -0.80
N ASP A 52 -13.62 -14.75 0.32
CA ASP A 52 -12.68 -14.25 1.33
C ASP A 52 -11.24 -14.58 0.89
N LEU A 53 -10.44 -13.55 0.66
CA LEU A 53 -9.03 -13.66 0.27
C LEU A 53 -8.07 -13.56 1.46
N GLY A 54 -8.61 -13.39 2.67
CA GLY A 54 -7.85 -13.35 3.91
C GLY A 54 -7.38 -14.73 4.36
N ARG A 55 -6.54 -14.72 5.41
CA ARG A 55 -6.25 -15.91 6.21
C ARG A 55 -6.80 -15.69 7.61
N VAL A 56 -7.28 -16.77 8.22
CA VAL A 56 -7.53 -16.79 9.66
C VAL A 56 -6.20 -16.49 10.36
N LEU A 57 -6.20 -15.47 11.23
CA LEU A 57 -5.04 -15.12 12.04
C LEU A 57 -5.11 -15.90 13.34
N ASP A 58 -4.18 -16.83 13.49
CA ASP A 58 -3.92 -17.57 14.72
C ASP A 58 -2.41 -17.56 15.01
N GLU A 59 -1.99 -18.16 16.13
CA GLU A 59 -0.58 -18.18 16.53
C GLU A 59 0.31 -19.04 15.60
N GLN A 60 -0.27 -19.84 14.70
CA GLN A 60 0.42 -20.72 13.75
C GLN A 60 0.47 -20.12 12.33
N VAL A 61 -0.14 -18.95 12.09
CA VAL A 61 -0.13 -18.30 10.78
C VAL A 61 1.31 -18.10 10.28
N PRO A 62 1.58 -18.27 8.97
CA PRO A 62 2.91 -17.97 8.44
C PRO A 62 3.33 -16.54 8.75
N ILE A 63 4.49 -16.39 9.40
CA ILE A 63 5.05 -15.10 9.82
C ILE A 63 6.49 -14.95 9.38
N PHE A 64 6.90 -13.71 9.13
CA PHE A 64 8.32 -13.39 9.05
C PHE A 64 8.95 -13.52 10.45
N PRO A 65 10.15 -14.13 10.57
CA PRO A 65 10.83 -14.27 11.85
C PRO A 65 10.94 -12.94 12.62
N GLY A 66 10.74 -13.00 13.94
CA GLY A 66 10.73 -11.82 14.83
C GLY A 66 9.40 -11.08 14.91
N ARG A 67 8.41 -11.42 14.10
CA ARG A 67 7.02 -10.95 14.24
C ARG A 67 6.20 -12.00 14.97
N HIS A 68 5.13 -11.61 15.65
CA HIS A 68 4.18 -12.56 16.24
C HIS A 68 2.78 -11.96 16.24
N PHE A 69 1.77 -12.84 16.16
CA PHE A 69 0.38 -12.49 16.42
C PHE A 69 -0.07 -13.25 17.67
N ARG A 70 -0.73 -12.54 18.60
CA ARG A 70 -1.32 -13.13 19.80
C ARG A 70 -2.61 -12.39 20.12
N GLN A 71 -3.73 -13.08 19.98
CA GLN A 71 -5.01 -12.55 20.46
C GLN A 71 -5.05 -12.67 21.99
N ARG A 72 -5.30 -11.56 22.68
CA ARG A 72 -5.53 -11.55 24.13
C ARG A 72 -7.01 -11.33 24.41
N LEU A 73 -7.47 -11.78 25.57
CA LEU A 73 -8.79 -11.50 26.13
C LEU A 73 -8.84 -10.09 26.71
#